data_AF-A0A177KZ12-F1
#
_entry.id   AF-A0A177KZ12-F1
#
_cell.length_a   1.000
_cell.length_b   1.000
_cell.length_c   1.000
_cell.angle_alpha   90.00
_cell.angle_beta   90.00
_cell.angle_gamma   90.00
#
_symmetry.space_group_name_H-M   'P 1'
#
loop_
_entity.id
_entity.type
_entity.pdbx_description
1 polymer ?
#
loop_
_entity_poly.entity_id
_entity_poly.type
_entity_poly.pdbx_seq_one_letter_code
_entity_poly.pdbx_strand_id
1 'polypeptide(L)' 'MKRFIFVIPVMVLVFSIATWMLNKDFSMIDAQTRTLIAIGASLFSGIITFFLMRSDIEHITEAHLERKNAKRKK' A
#
# COMPACT_ATOMS: atom_id res chain seq x y z
N MET A 1 -5.70 -2.82 -13.74
CA MET A 1 -5.42 -3.70 -12.59
C MET A 1 -3.99 -3.61 -12.02
N LYS A 2 -2.98 -3.12 -12.76
CA LYS A 2 -1.58 -3.02 -12.26
C LYS A 2 -1.39 -2.15 -11.01
N ARG A 3 -2.33 -1.24 -10.68
CA ARG A 3 -2.23 -0.36 -9.51
C ARG A 3 -2.32 -1.09 -8.17
N PHE A 4 -3.09 -2.19 -8.12
CA PHE A 4 -3.26 -2.96 -6.89
C PHE A 4 -2.00 -3.70 -6.45
N ILE A 5 -1.05 -3.96 -7.37
CA ILE A 5 0.18 -4.67 -7.05
C ILE A 5 1.09 -3.91 -6.09
N PHE A 6 0.93 -2.58 -6.02
CA PHE A 6 1.66 -1.72 -5.11
C PHE A 6 0.81 -1.25 -3.92
N VAL A 7 -0.49 -1.05 -4.12
CA VAL A 7 -1.42 -0.66 -3.05
C VAL A 7 -1.52 -1.75 -1.98
N ILE A 8 -1.63 -3.03 -2.38
CA ILE A 8 -1.77 -4.15 -1.43
C ILE A 8 -0.56 -4.25 -0.49
N PRO A 9 0.71 -4.25 -0.96
CA PRO A 9 1.88 -4.22 -0.08
C PRO A 9 1.88 -3.07 0.93
N VAL A 10 1.50 -1.86 0.50
CA VAL A 10 1.43 -0.69 1.39
C VAL A 10 0.36 -0.86 2.45
N MET A 11 -0.81 -1.36 2.08
CA MET A 11 -1.89 -1.62 3.05
C MET A 11 -1.46 -2.64 4.11
N VAL A 12 -0.79 -3.73 3.70
CA VAL A 12 -0.28 -4.74 4.64
C VAL A 12 0.79 -4.15 5.55
N LEU A 13 1.74 -3.40 5.01
CA LEU A 13 2.79 -2.73 5.78
C LEU A 13 2.21 -1.83 6.86
N VAL A 14 1.28 -0.96 6.48
CA VAL A 14 0.64 0.01 7.38
C VAL A 14 -0.19 -0.71 8.43
N PHE A 15 -0.94 -1.75 8.05
CA PHE A 15 -1.72 -2.54 8.99
C PHE A 15 -0.83 -3.21 10.05
N SER A 16 0.31 -3.79 9.63
CA SER A 16 1.26 -4.41 10.55
C SER A 16 1.86 -3.40 11.52
N ILE A 17 2.28 -2.23 11.03
CA ILE A 17 2.85 -1.17 11.87
C ILE A 17 1.81 -0.61 12.84
N ALA A 18 0.61 -0.31 12.36
CA ALA A 18 -0.48 0.20 13.19
C ALA A 18 -0.84 -0.82 14.29
N THR A 19 -0.99 -2.10 13.94
CA THR A 19 -1.30 -3.15 14.90
C THR A 19 -0.19 -3.30 15.95
N TRP A 20 1.07 -3.23 15.54
CA TRP A 20 2.21 -3.31 16.46
C TRP A 20 2.26 -2.11 17.41
N MET A 21 2.14 -0.89 16.88
CA MET A 21 2.13 0.36 17.66
C MET A 21 0.95 0.38 18.64
N LEU A 22 -0.24 0.00 18.20
CA LEU A 22 -1.41 -0.04 19.08
C LEU A 22 -1.27 -1.11 20.17
N ASN A 23 -0.63 -2.25 19.88
CA ASN A 23 -0.41 -3.31 20.88
C ASN A 23 0.60 -2.87 21.94
N LYS A 24 1.62 -2.13 21.52
CA LYS A 24 2.72 -1.72 22.39
C LYS A 24 2.36 -0.51 23.23
N ASP A 25 1.87 0.56 22.60
CA ASP A 25 1.74 1.87 23.24
C ASP A 25 0.30 2.16 23.71
N PHE A 26 -0.68 1.42 23.20
CA PHE A 26 -2.10 1.64 23.44
C PHE A 26 -2.84 0.38 23.90
N SER A 27 -2.17 -0.48 24.69
CA SER A 27 -2.78 -1.71 25.23
C SER A 27 -3.96 -1.46 26.16
N MET A 28 -4.07 -0.23 26.70
CA MET A 28 -5.21 0.23 27.52
C MET A 28 -6.51 0.41 26.72
N ILE A 29 -6.43 0.51 25.39
CA ILE A 29 -7.59 0.66 24.52
C ILE A 29 -8.14 -0.74 24.21
N ASP A 30 -9.47 -0.86 24.18
CA ASP A 30 -10.14 -2.11 23.83
C ASP A 30 -9.68 -2.67 22.46
N ALA A 31 -9.56 -4.00 22.39
CA ALA A 31 -9.05 -4.70 21.21
C ALA A 31 -9.89 -4.42 19.95
N GLN A 32 -11.20 -4.24 20.10
CA GLN A 32 -12.11 -3.93 19.00
C GLN A 32 -11.80 -2.55 18.42
N THR A 33 -11.66 -1.54 19.28
CA THR A 33 -11.32 -0.17 18.89
C THR A 33 -9.95 -0.12 18.21
N ARG A 34 -8.97 -0.87 18.74
CA ARG A 34 -7.62 -0.92 18.17
C ARG A 34 -7.61 -1.54 16.77
N THR A 35 -8.42 -2.57 16.57
CA THR A 35 -8.59 -3.21 15.25
C THR A 35 -9.26 -2.24 14.27
N LEU A 36 -10.27 -1.50 14.70
CA LEU A 36 -10.95 -0.50 13.88
C LEU A 36 -9.99 0.61 13.40
N ILE A 37 -9.11 1.07 14.29
CA ILE A 37 -8.08 2.07 13.97
C ILE A 37 -7.07 1.49 12.97
N ALA A 38 -6.58 0.27 13.19
CA ALA A 38 -5.62 -0.36 12.27
C ALA A 38 -6.22 -0.59 10.87
N ILE A 39 -7.49 -1.00 10.80
CA ILE A 39 -8.22 -1.14 9.53
C ILE A 39 -8.43 0.23 8.86
N GLY A 40 -8.83 1.25 9.62
CA GLY A 40 -9.00 2.61 9.11
C GLY A 40 -7.70 3.20 8.58
N ALA A 41 -6.59 3.03 9.31
CA ALA A 41 -5.27 3.49 8.92
C ALA A 41 -4.77 2.82 7.63
N SER A 42 -4.94 1.50 7.50
CA SER A 42 -4.51 0.76 6.32
C SER A 42 -5.35 1.11 5.09
N LEU A 43 -6.67 1.26 5.23
CA LEU A 43 -7.56 1.71 4.17
C LEU A 43 -7.23 3.14 3.73
N PHE A 44 -7.06 4.06 4.68
CA PHE A 44 -6.73 5.45 4.38
C PHE A 44 -5.41 5.57 3.62
N SER A 45 -4.37 4.86 4.07
CA SER A 45 -3.09 4.81 3.36
C SER A 45 -3.20 4.17 1.98
N GLY A 46 -3.99 3.09 1.85
CA GLY A 46 -4.26 2.46 0.56
C GLY A 46 -4.93 3.40 -0.44
N ILE A 47 -5.89 4.21 0.02
CA ILE A 47 -6.58 5.22 -0.80
C ILE A 47 -5.60 6.30 -1.26
N ILE A 48 -4.77 6.83 -0.35
CA ILE A 48 -3.76 7.83 -0.71
C ILE A 48 -2.78 7.26 -1.73
N THR A 49 -2.31 6.05 -1.51
CA THR A 49 -1.38 5.35 -2.42
C THR A 49 -2.02 5.16 -3.78
N PHE A 50 -3.28 4.74 -3.85
CA PHE A 50 -4.02 4.59 -5.10
C PHE A 50 -4.10 5.91 -5.88
N PHE A 51 -4.33 7.03 -5.18
CA PHE A 51 -4.40 8.35 -5.79
C PHE A 51 -3.03 8.84 -6.26
N LEU A 52 -1.98 8.68 -5.45
CA LEU A 52 -0.61 9.06 -5.79
C LEU A 52 -0.10 8.28 -7.01
N MET A 53 -0.23 6.95 -6.97
CA MET A 53 0.20 6.08 -8.07
C MET A 53 -0.61 6.21 -9.34
N ARG A 54 -1.74 6.92 -9.33
CA ARG A 54 -2.47 7.20 -10.57
C ARG A 54 -1.58 7.92 -11.58
N SER A 55 -0.72 8.83 -11.12
CA SER A 55 0.22 9.59 -11.95
C SER A 55 1.50 8.79 -12.25
N ASP A 56 2.09 8.15 -11.24
CA ASP A 56 3.41 7.52 -11.37
C ASP A 56 3.39 6.17 -12.10
N ILE A 57 2.28 5.42 -12.03
CA ILE A 57 2.21 4.11 -12.67
C ILE A 57 2.20 4.21 -14.20
N GLU A 58 1.75 5.33 -14.77
CA GLU A 58 1.84 5.59 -16.22
C GLU A 58 3.32 5.54 -16.65
N HIS A 59 4.16 6.36 -16.01
CA HIS A 59 5.59 6.46 -16.30
C HIS A 59 6.38 5.18 -16.00
N ILE A 60 6.10 4.53 -14.86
CA ILE A 60 6.79 3.29 -14.48
C ILE A 60 6.39 2.15 -15.42
N THR A 61 5.12 2.08 -15.82
CA THR A 61 4.66 1.05 -16.74
C THR A 61 5.27 1.22 -18.12
N GLU A 62 5.36 2.44 -18.64
CA GLU A 62 5.99 2.73 -19.93
C GLU A 62 7.48 2.40 -19.94
N ALA A 63 8.24 2.86 -18.93
CA ALA A 63 9.66 2.54 -18.80
C ALA A 63 9.93 1.03 -18.70
N HIS A 64 9.05 0.29 -18.03
CA HIS A 64 9.15 -1.17 -17.92
C HIS A 64 8.78 -1.87 -19.24
N LEU A 65 7.84 -1.33 -20.00
CA LEU A 65 7.41 -1.86 -21.30
C LEU A 65 8.48 -1.63 -22.37
N GLU A 66 9.12 -0.45 -22.39
CA GLU A 66 10.26 -0.16 -23.26
C GLU A 66 11.41 -1.14 -23.01
N ARG A 67 11.81 -1.34 -21.75
CA ARG A 67 12.87 -2.30 -21.40
C ARG A 67 12.51 -3.73 -21.81
N LYS A 68 11.26 -4.14 -21.65
CA LYS A 68 10.78 -5.46 -22.08
C LYS A 68 10.83 -5.62 -23.60
N ASN A 69 10.42 -4.60 -24.35
CA ASN A 69 10.43 -4.62 -25.81
C ASN A 69 11.85 -4.55 -26.38
N ALA A 70 12.76 -3.79 -25.75
CA ALA A 70 14.17 -3.72 -26.11
C ALA A 70 14.86 -5.08 -25.95
N LYS A 71 14.53 -5.84 -24.90
CA LYS A 71 15.02 -7.21 -24.71
C LYS A 71 14.40 -8.23 -25.67
N ARG A 72 13.21 -7.97 -26.21
CA ARG A 72 12.50 -8.88 -27.13
C ARG A 72 12.89 -8.67 -28.60
N LYS A 73 13.46 -7.52 -28.94
CA LYS A 73 14.03 -7.20 -30.26
C LYS A 73 15.49 -7.62 -30.43
N LYS A 74 16.11 -8.15 -29.37
CA LYS A 74 17.49 -8.65 -29.34
C LYS A 74 17.48 -10.17 -29.29
#